data_AF-A0A257NU05-F1
#
_entry.id   AF-A0A257NU05-F1
#
_cell.length_a   1.000
_cell.length_b   1.000
_cell.length_c   1.000
_cell.angle_alpha   90.00
_cell.angle_beta   90.00
_cell.angle_gamma   90.00
#
_symmetry.space_group_name_H-M   'P 1'
#
loop_
_entity.id
_entity.type
_entity.pdbx_description
1 polymer ?
#
loop_
_entity_poly.entity_id
_entity_poly.type
_entity_poly.pdbx_seq_one_letter_code
_entity_poly.pdbx_strand_id
1 'polypeptide(L)'
;NHWLALSGEKMTGRGASDLVVMVQVGAQLIALVVDSVIGQEEVVIKPLGELLHNVGGFAGATITGDGHIALILGLPGLMRRNIQPRYKAKLKVVA
;
A
#
# COMPACT_ATOMS: atom_id res chain seq x y z
N ASN A 1 -4.31 9.91 -25.05
CA ASN A 1 -4.35 8.84 -24.03
C ASN A 1 -2.95 8.62 -23.44
N HIS A 2 -2.39 9.61 -22.74
CA HIS A 2 -1.03 9.56 -22.18
C HIS A 2 -1.02 10.43 -20.91
N TRP A 3 -1.16 9.84 -19.72
CA TRP A 3 -1.15 10.64 -18.47
C TRP A 3 -0.49 9.97 -17.25
N LEU A 4 0.32 8.91 -17.41
CA LEU A 4 1.11 8.35 -16.30
C LEU A 4 2.62 8.28 -16.62
N ALA A 5 3.15 9.31 -17.29
CA ALA A 5 4.59 9.55 -17.29
C ALA A 5 4.88 10.56 -16.18
N LEU A 6 5.29 10.05 -15.01
CA LEU A 6 5.98 10.89 -14.03
C LEU A 6 7.17 11.54 -14.76
N SER A 7 7.22 12.86 -14.66
CA SER A 7 8.23 13.72 -15.25
C SER A 7 9.65 13.14 -15.11
N GLY A 8 10.26 12.76 -16.23
CA GLY A 8 11.69 12.95 -16.44
C GLY A 8 12.66 11.79 -16.21
N GLU A 9 12.26 10.63 -15.70
CA GLU A 9 13.17 9.46 -15.64
C GLU A 9 12.74 8.37 -16.62
N LYS A 10 13.57 8.12 -17.62
CA LYS A 10 13.47 6.92 -18.46
C LYS A 10 13.60 5.71 -17.53
N MET A 11 12.52 4.99 -17.31
CA MET A 11 12.54 3.65 -16.71
C MET A 11 13.24 2.67 -17.68
N THR A 12 14.56 2.71 -17.69
CA THR A 12 15.40 1.74 -18.38
C THR A 12 15.51 0.49 -17.50
N GLY A 13 14.62 -0.46 -17.72
CA GLY A 13 14.70 -1.78 -17.09
C GLY A 13 13.84 -2.79 -17.84
N ARG A 14 14.43 -3.54 -18.76
CA ARG A 14 13.83 -4.79 -19.24
C ARG A 14 13.89 -5.80 -18.10
N GLY A 15 12.72 -6.32 -17.68
CA GLY A 15 12.62 -7.53 -16.85
C GLY A 15 12.00 -7.34 -15.46
N ALA A 16 10.72 -6.95 -15.40
CA ALA A 16 9.70 -7.20 -14.36
C ALA A 16 8.71 -6.04 -14.40
N SER A 17 7.48 -6.29 -14.84
CA SER A 17 6.41 -5.30 -14.76
C SER A 17 6.06 -5.10 -13.29
N ASP A 18 6.37 -3.94 -12.72
CA ASP A 18 5.92 -3.60 -11.37
C ASP A 18 4.37 -3.56 -11.35
N LEU A 19 3.75 -4.27 -10.41
CA LEU A 19 2.30 -4.25 -10.26
C LEU A 19 1.87 -2.99 -9.53
N VAL A 20 0.79 -2.36 -9.98
CA VAL A 20 0.29 -1.10 -9.40
C VAL A 20 -1.17 -1.26 -9.02
N VAL A 21 -1.49 -0.89 -7.77
CA VAL A 21 -2.86 -0.81 -7.25
C VAL A 21 -3.27 0.66 -7.18
N MET A 22 -4.34 1.00 -7.89
CA MET A 22 -4.93 2.35 -7.88
C MET A 22 -5.99 2.44 -6.81
N VAL A 23 -5.88 3.41 -5.89
CA VAL A 23 -6.85 3.63 -4.82
C VAL A 23 -7.36 5.07 -4.81
N GLN A 24 -8.67 5.23 -4.77
CA GLN A 24 -9.32 6.53 -4.64
C GLN A 24 -9.58 6.83 -3.16
N VAL A 25 -9.06 7.95 -2.66
CA VAL A 25 -9.30 8.45 -1.30
C VAL A 25 -9.88 9.86 -1.40
N GLY A 26 -11.19 9.98 -1.19
CA GLY A 26 -11.90 11.24 -1.44
C GLY A 26 -11.74 11.68 -2.89
N ALA A 27 -11.17 12.87 -3.10
CA ALA A 27 -10.89 13.42 -4.43
C ALA A 27 -9.50 13.03 -4.99
N GLN A 28 -8.67 12.31 -4.22
CA GLN A 28 -7.30 11.98 -4.61
C GLN A 28 -7.20 10.54 -5.11
N LEU A 29 -6.45 10.35 -6.20
CA LEU A 29 -6.10 9.04 -6.73
C LEU A 29 -4.64 8.73 -6.38
N ILE A 30 -4.41 7.54 -5.81
CA ILE A 30 -3.11 7.09 -5.31
C ILE A 30 -2.71 5.84 -6.07
N ALA A 31 -1.47 5.78 -6.54
CA ALA A 31 -0.87 4.58 -7.13
C ALA A 31 0.09 3.93 -6.14
N LEU A 32 -0.17 2.68 -5.78
CA LEU A 32 0.69 1.88 -4.91
C LEU A 32 1.42 0.84 -5.76
N VAL A 33 2.75 0.91 -5.80
CA VAL A 33 3.56 -0.17 -6.39
C VAL A 33 3.60 -1.33 -5.38
N VAL A 34 3.24 -2.51 -5.84
CA VAL A 34 3.14 -3.73 -5.03
C VAL A 34 3.87 -4.89 -5.72
N ASP A 35 4.28 -5.88 -4.94
CA ASP A 35 4.89 -7.09 -5.49
C ASP A 35 3.84 -8.07 -6.04
N SER A 36 2.66 -8.13 -5.41
CA SER A 36 1.59 -9.05 -5.77
C SER A 36 0.24 -8.60 -5.21
N VAL A 37 -0.83 -8.96 -5.91
CA VAL A 37 -2.21 -8.86 -5.39
C VAL A 37 -2.70 -10.28 -5.11
N ILE A 38 -3.10 -10.55 -3.86
CA ILE A 38 -3.48 -11.90 -3.41
C ILE A 38 -4.98 -12.15 -3.59
N GLY A 39 -5.80 -11.10 -3.52
CA GLY A 39 -7.24 -11.17 -3.73
C GLY A 39 -8.00 -10.30 -2.74
N GLN A 40 -9.28 -10.61 -2.58
CA GLN A 40 -10.19 -9.98 -1.63
C GLN A 40 -10.45 -10.98 -0.49
N GLU A 41 -10.32 -10.56 0.76
CA GLU A 41 -10.59 -11.40 1.95
C GLU A 41 -11.29 -10.58 3.02
N GLU A 42 -12.35 -11.15 3.61
CA GLU A 42 -13.01 -10.53 4.75
C GLU A 42 -12.19 -10.76 6.01
N VAL A 43 -11.72 -9.68 6.62
CA VAL A 43 -10.81 -9.74 7.78
C VAL A 43 -11.35 -8.94 8.96
N VAL A 44 -11.05 -9.42 10.17
CA VAL A 44 -11.28 -8.65 11.39
C VAL A 44 -10.07 -7.77 11.66
N ILE A 45 -10.26 -6.45 11.63
CA ILE A 45 -9.21 -5.49 11.97
C ILE A 45 -9.05 -5.44 13.49
N LYS A 46 -7.86 -5.75 13.98
CA LYS A 46 -7.44 -5.54 15.37
C LYS A 46 -6.62 -4.25 15.44
N PRO A 47 -6.98 -3.29 16.31
CA PRO A 47 -6.17 -2.08 16.48
C PRO A 47 -4.74 -2.43 16.88
N LEU A 48 -3.78 -1.63 16.41
CA LEU A 48 -2.40 -1.74 16.88
C LEU A 48 -2.34 -1.34 18.36
N GLY A 49 -1.56 -2.08 19.15
CA GLY A 49 -1.37 -1.78 20.58
C GLY A 49 -0.73 -0.41 20.80
N GLU A 50 -0.81 0.09 22.04
CA GLU A 50 -0.38 1.46 22.41
C GLU A 50 1.04 1.80 21.94
N LEU A 51 1.97 0.85 22.01
CA LEU A 51 3.35 1.04 21.56
C LEU A 51 3.50 1.35 20.06
N LEU A 52 2.49 0.98 19.26
CA LEU A 52 2.47 1.14 17.81
C LEU A 52 1.47 2.20 17.33
N HIS A 53 0.79 2.90 18.24
CA HIS A 53 -0.22 3.91 17.91
C HIS A 53 0.31 5.07 17.05
N ASN A 54 1.62 5.34 17.15
CA ASN A 54 2.30 6.42 16.41
C ASN A 54 2.94 5.95 15.10
N VAL A 55 2.79 4.68 14.72
CA VAL A 55 3.22 4.19 13.41
C VAL A 55 2.17 4.62 12.38
N GLY A 56 2.25 5.88 11.97
CA GLY A 56 1.35 6.47 10.98
C GLY A 56 1.40 5.71 9.65
N GLY A 57 0.24 5.58 9.01
CA GLY A 57 0.07 4.83 7.77
C GLY A 57 -0.61 3.48 7.92
N PHE A 58 -0.88 3.02 9.15
CA PHE A 58 -1.61 1.78 9.42
C PHE A 58 -2.90 2.03 10.21
N ALA A 59 -3.94 1.28 9.90
CA ALA A 59 -5.22 1.28 10.61
C ALA A 59 -5.32 0.16 11.65
N GLY A 60 -4.49 -0.89 11.54
CA GLY A 60 -4.57 -2.07 12.38
C GLY A 60 -3.73 -3.23 11.85
N ALA A 61 -3.95 -4.40 12.42
CA ALA A 61 -3.43 -5.67 11.93
C ALA A 61 -4.54 -6.73 11.93
N THR A 62 -4.33 -7.82 11.20
CA THR A 62 -5.19 -9.00 11.23
C THR A 62 -4.35 -10.26 11.16
N ILE A 63 -4.98 -11.39 11.48
CA ILE A 63 -4.44 -12.72 11.23
C ILE A 63 -5.23 -13.28 10.05
N THR A 64 -4.56 -13.55 8.94
CA THR A 64 -5.17 -14.11 7.71
C THR A 64 -5.55 -15.57 7.91
N GLY A 65 -6.40 -16.12 7.03
CA GLY A 65 -6.82 -17.53 7.10
C GLY A 65 -5.68 -18.55 7.06
N ASP A 66 -4.51 -18.17 6.54
CA ASP A 66 -3.28 -18.98 6.52
C ASP A 66 -2.38 -18.79 7.77
N GLY A 67 -2.84 -18.01 8.75
CA GLY A 67 -2.15 -17.80 10.03
C GLY A 67 -1.06 -16.73 10.01
N HIS A 68 -0.86 -16.03 8.89
CA HIS A 68 0.08 -14.90 8.84
C HIS A 68 -0.50 -13.62 9.44
N ILE A 69 0.38 -12.74 9.92
CA ILE A 69 0.00 -11.40 10.36
C ILE A 69 0.06 -10.47 9.15
N ALA A 70 -1.04 -9.79 8.86
CA ALA A 70 -1.13 -8.74 7.86
C ALA A 70 -1.39 -7.38 8.51
N LEU A 71 -0.69 -6.34 8.07
CA LEU A 71 -0.96 -4.96 8.47
C LEU A 71 -2.00 -4.34 7.56
N ILE A 72 -2.96 -3.61 8.13
CA ILE A 72 -3.99 -2.89 7.39
C ILE A 72 -3.49 -1.47 7.13
N LEU A 73 -3.34 -1.10 5.86
CA LEU A 73 -2.84 0.22 5.46
C LEU A 73 -3.93 1.29 5.62
N GLY A 74 -3.65 2.31 6.42
CA GLY A 74 -4.52 3.46 6.63
C GLY A 74 -4.13 4.62 5.71
N LEU A 75 -4.70 4.68 4.51
CA LEU A 75 -4.33 5.67 3.49
C LEU A 75 -4.41 7.14 3.94
N PRO A 76 -5.43 7.60 4.68
CA PRO A 76 -5.47 8.99 5.14
C PRO A 76 -4.28 9.36 6.04
N GLY A 77 -3.84 8.44 6.89
CA GLY A 77 -2.65 8.65 7.74
C GLY A 77 -1.35 8.55 6.93
N LEU A 78 -1.32 7.68 5.93
CA LEU A 78 -0.19 7.51 5.02
C LEU A 78 0.08 8.78 4.22
N MET A 79 -0.97 9.42 3.70
CA MET A 79 -0.87 10.64 2.88
C MET A 79 -0.46 11.89 3.68
N ARG A 80 -0.73 11.93 4.99
CA ARG A 80 -0.27 13.02 5.86
C ARG A 80 1.23 12.97 6.10
N ARG A 81 1.85 11.78 6.00
CA ARG A 81 3.31 11.67 6.05
C ARG A 81 3.85 12.07 4.69
N ASN A 82 4.86 12.94 4.69
CA ASN A 82 5.60 13.33 3.49
C ASN A 82 6.51 12.17 3.07
N ILE A 83 5.90 11.07 2.59
CA ILE A 83 6.60 9.88 2.15
C ILE A 83 7.35 10.27 0.89
N GLN A 84 8.67 10.48 1.04
CA GLN A 84 9.54 10.51 -0.13
C GLN A 84 9.52 9.09 -0.73
N PRO A 85 9.25 8.95 -2.04
CA PRO A 85 9.15 7.67 -2.71
C PRO A 85 10.54 7.03 -2.78
N ARG A 86 10.95 6.37 -1.68
CA ARG A 86 12.13 5.53 -1.60
C ARG A 86 11.75 4.34 -0.75
N TYR A 87 11.93 3.14 -1.31
CA TYR A 87 11.65 1.79 -0.81
C TYR A 87 10.44 1.07 -1.45
N LYS A 88 10.75 -0.01 -2.18
CA LYS A 88 9.82 -1.11 -2.44
C LYS A 88 9.49 -1.76 -1.09
N ALA A 89 8.26 -1.63 -0.64
CA ALA A 89 7.74 -2.40 0.49
C ALA A 89 6.99 -3.63 -0.06
N LYS A 90 7.20 -4.79 0.57
CA LYS A 90 6.38 -5.98 0.34
C LYS A 90 4.97 -5.73 0.86
N LEU A 91 4.12 -5.20 -0.01
CA LEU A 91 2.72 -4.93 0.28
C LEU A 91 1.87 -6.06 -0.29
N LYS A 92 1.25 -6.83 0.60
CA LYS A 92 0.12 -7.71 0.26
C LYS A 92 -1.14 -6.89 0.47
N VAL A 93 -1.78 -6.48 -0.63
CA VAL A 93 -3.09 -5.82 -0.54
C VAL A 93 -4.14 -6.92 -0.45
N VAL A 94 -4.89 -6.87 0.65
CA VAL A 94 -6.12 -7.62 0.86
C VAL A 94 -7.24 -6.59 0.74
N ALA A 95 -8.03 -6.70 -0.33
CA ALA A 95 -9.21 -5.86 -0.55
C ALA A 95 -10.43 -6.43 0.17
#